data_AF-H6R6B0-F1
#
_entry.id   AF-H6R6B0-F1
#
_cell.length_a   1.000
_cell.length_b   1.000
_cell.length_c   1.000
_cell.angle_alpha   90.00
_cell.angle_beta   90.00
_cell.angle_gamma   90.00
#
_symmetry.space_group_name_H-M   'P 1'
#
loop_
_entity.id
_entity.type
_entity.pdbx_description
1 polymer ?
#
loop_
_entity_poly.entity_id
_entity_poly.type
_entity_poly.pdbx_seq_one_letter_code
_entity_poly.pdbx_strand_id
1 'polypeptide(L)'
;MEHVPFGDTPFTRCLFYRKVCDLPATIDPPEIGRIVMPADHVWAVMMPAHLGQRVRVHLRNRGAETGPIISHLRSNRWSYLVRPDLPDETALFAELFRIDVSVVRTGGTIALPSPTDRGARFRRWIQPPRCAFRPSGQAIVASIRACAGAHAGWGGRRS
;
A
#
# COMPACT_ATOMS: atom_id res chain seq x y z
N MET A 1 5.76 34.24 -20.70
CA MET A 1 5.00 33.00 -20.40
C MET A 1 6.00 31.88 -20.43
N GLU A 2 6.57 31.52 -19.27
CA GLU A 2 7.63 30.51 -19.20
C GLU A 2 7.06 29.13 -19.47
N HIS A 3 7.65 28.45 -20.44
CA HIS A 3 7.31 27.09 -20.83
C HIS A 3 7.91 26.12 -19.80
N VAL A 4 7.18 25.85 -18.72
CA VAL A 4 7.55 24.85 -17.72
C VAL A 4 7.46 23.47 -18.39
N PRO A 5 8.54 22.66 -18.42
CA PRO A 5 8.46 21.31 -18.96
C PRO A 5 7.44 20.51 -18.14
N PHE A 6 6.47 19.86 -18.80
CA PHE A 6 5.53 18.90 -18.19
C PHE A 6 6.25 17.61 -17.78
N GLY A 7 7.28 17.71 -16.94
CA GLY A 7 8.02 16.57 -16.41
C GLY A 7 7.31 15.92 -15.22
N ASP A 8 7.58 14.64 -15.00
CA ASP A 8 7.22 13.94 -13.76
C ASP A 8 8.15 14.39 -12.62
N THR A 9 7.71 15.43 -11.91
CA THR A 9 8.41 16.03 -10.78
C THR A 9 7.67 15.68 -9.48
N PRO A 10 8.28 15.82 -8.29
CA PRO A 10 7.56 15.68 -7.03
C PRO A 10 6.28 16.51 -6.97
N PHE A 11 6.31 17.74 -7.49
CA PHE A 11 5.16 18.64 -7.53
C PHE A 11 4.04 18.12 -8.43
N THR A 12 4.34 17.80 -9.69
CA THR A 12 3.33 17.29 -10.64
C THR A 12 2.79 15.93 -10.20
N ARG A 13 3.63 15.07 -9.61
CA ARG A 13 3.22 13.78 -9.04
C ARG A 13 2.33 13.95 -7.80
N CYS A 14 2.69 14.84 -6.88
CA CYS A 14 1.88 15.16 -5.70
C CYS A 14 0.52 15.74 -6.10
N LEU A 15 0.49 16.60 -7.12
CA LEU A 15 -0.77 17.14 -7.66
C LEU A 15 -1.64 16.04 -8.26
N PHE A 16 -1.06 15.12 -9.05
CA PHE A 16 -1.77 13.96 -9.59
C PHE A 16 -2.38 13.10 -8.47
N TYR A 17 -1.60 12.78 -7.44
CA TYR A 17 -2.09 12.02 -6.29
C TYR A 17 -3.28 12.69 -5.60
N ARG A 18 -3.23 14.00 -5.37
CA ARG A 18 -4.35 14.73 -4.77
C ARG A 18 -5.56 14.83 -5.67
N LYS A 19 -5.38 15.24 -6.92
CA LYS A 19 -6.49 15.65 -7.80
C LYS A 19 -7.14 14.49 -8.55
N VAL A 20 -6.37 13.46 -8.89
CA VAL A 20 -6.86 12.33 -9.69
C VAL A 20 -7.05 11.11 -8.80
N CYS A 21 -6.09 10.85 -7.93
CA CYS A 21 -6.16 9.68 -7.08
C CYS A 21 -6.95 9.93 -5.81
N ASP A 22 -7.19 11.15 -5.33
CA ASP A 22 -7.77 11.37 -3.99
C ASP A 22 -6.89 10.74 -2.89
N LEU A 23 -5.59 11.01 -2.95
CA LEU A 23 -4.63 10.76 -1.86
C LEU A 23 -4.24 12.13 -1.30
N PRO A 24 -4.28 12.39 0.02
CA PRO A 24 -3.93 13.68 0.62
C PRO A 24 -2.41 13.90 0.65
N ALA A 25 -1.78 13.78 -0.51
CA ALA A 25 -0.35 13.80 -0.67
C ALA A 25 0.22 15.21 -0.48
N THR A 26 1.32 15.30 0.24
CA THR A 26 2.16 16.50 0.39
C THR A 26 3.61 16.15 0.09
N ILE A 27 4.42 17.17 -0.18
CA ILE A 27 5.87 17.00 -0.29
C ILE A 27 6.47 17.34 1.06
N ASP A 28 7.15 16.38 1.68
CA ASP A 28 7.78 16.53 2.99
C ASP A 28 8.98 15.55 3.16
N PRO A 29 10.21 16.06 3.40
CA PRO A 29 10.55 17.48 3.41
C PRO A 29 10.65 18.07 1.98
N PRO A 30 10.30 19.36 1.77
CA PRO A 30 10.21 19.98 0.44
C PRO A 30 11.48 19.85 -0.41
N GLU A 31 12.65 20.00 0.20
CA GLU A 31 13.96 20.01 -0.45
C GLU A 31 14.38 18.64 -1.00
N ILE A 32 13.85 17.54 -0.45
CA ILE A 32 14.14 16.18 -0.92
C ILE A 32 13.11 15.72 -1.97
N GLY A 33 11.97 16.40 -2.04
CA GLY A 33 10.89 16.01 -2.94
C GLY A 33 10.22 14.69 -2.53
N ARG A 34 10.34 14.27 -1.27
CA ARG A 34 9.68 13.06 -0.79
C ARG A 34 8.18 13.31 -0.71
N ILE A 35 7.37 12.38 -1.19
CA ILE A 35 5.92 12.50 -1.14
C ILE A 35 5.40 11.64 0.02
N VAL A 36 4.58 12.23 0.88
CA VAL A 36 3.93 11.56 2.01
C VAL A 36 2.45 11.90 2.02
N MET A 37 1.66 11.15 2.79
CA MET A 37 0.29 11.49 3.11
C MET A 37 -0.01 11.05 4.55
N PRO A 38 -0.86 11.79 5.29
CA PRO A 38 -1.42 11.28 6.54
C PRO A 38 -2.32 10.08 6.24
N ALA A 39 -2.38 9.13 7.15
CA ALA A 39 -3.26 7.98 7.06
C ALA A 39 -4.65 8.30 7.64
N ASP A 40 -5.37 9.25 7.05
CA ASP A 40 -6.66 9.73 7.54
C ASP A 40 -7.86 8.97 6.92
N HIS A 41 -8.33 9.37 5.74
CA HIS A 41 -9.38 8.73 4.96
C HIS A 41 -8.82 7.66 4.00
N VAL A 42 -7.50 7.45 4.02
CA VAL A 42 -6.82 6.35 3.34
C VAL A 42 -5.85 5.71 4.32
N TRP A 43 -5.99 4.41 4.57
CA TRP A 43 -5.09 3.64 5.43
C TRP A 43 -4.16 2.75 4.60
N ALA A 44 -3.16 2.15 5.25
CA ALA A 44 -2.31 1.16 4.62
C ALA A 44 -2.27 -0.14 5.41
N VAL A 45 -2.45 -1.28 4.74
CA VAL A 45 -2.17 -2.61 5.32
C VAL A 45 -0.84 -3.09 4.78
N MET A 46 0.17 -3.15 5.64
CA MET A 46 1.54 -3.49 5.30
C MET A 46 1.89 -4.92 5.72
N MET A 47 2.46 -5.69 4.80
CA MET A 47 2.76 -7.11 4.99
C MET A 47 4.05 -7.53 4.28
N PRO A 48 4.62 -8.71 4.56
CA PRO A 48 5.76 -9.24 3.80
C PRO A 48 5.41 -9.38 2.31
N ALA A 49 6.38 -9.11 1.42
CA ALA A 49 6.13 -9.09 -0.03
C ALA A 49 5.56 -10.41 -0.56
N HIS A 50 5.99 -11.56 -0.03
CA HIS A 50 5.48 -12.86 -0.44
C HIS A 50 3.98 -13.02 -0.10
N LEU A 51 3.55 -12.58 1.09
CA LEU A 51 2.15 -12.59 1.49
C LEU A 51 1.35 -11.57 0.66
N GLY A 52 1.91 -10.37 0.45
CA GLY A 52 1.34 -9.34 -0.42
C GLY A 52 1.05 -9.83 -1.83
N GLN A 53 1.98 -10.57 -2.44
CA GLN A 53 1.79 -11.17 -3.76
C GLN A 53 0.67 -12.23 -3.76
N ARG A 54 0.59 -13.06 -2.71
CA ARG A 54 -0.47 -14.08 -2.59
C ARG A 54 -1.84 -13.45 -2.45
N VAL A 55 -1.98 -12.40 -1.63
CA VAL A 55 -3.21 -11.61 -1.49
C VAL A 55 -3.62 -11.00 -2.83
N ARG A 56 -2.67 -10.45 -3.60
CA ARG A 56 -2.92 -9.88 -4.93
C ARG A 56 -3.53 -10.91 -5.87
N VAL A 57 -2.93 -12.10 -5.91
CA VAL A 57 -3.40 -13.23 -6.74
C VAL A 57 -4.77 -13.70 -6.27
N HIS A 58 -4.98 -13.85 -4.96
CA HIS A 58 -6.26 -14.26 -4.38
C HIS A 58 -7.40 -13.30 -4.76
N LEU A 59 -7.20 -11.99 -4.63
CA LEU A 59 -8.19 -10.98 -5.02
C LEU A 59 -8.50 -11.02 -6.51
N ARG A 60 -7.45 -11.06 -7.36
CA ARG A 60 -7.62 -11.12 -8.81
C ARG A 60 -8.38 -12.37 -9.26
N ASN A 61 -8.09 -13.52 -8.66
CA ASN A 61 -8.78 -14.78 -8.98
C ASN A 61 -10.27 -14.75 -8.60
N ARG A 62 -10.69 -13.83 -7.72
CA ARG A 62 -12.10 -13.57 -7.37
C ARG A 62 -12.72 -12.43 -8.17
N GLY A 63 -12.02 -11.91 -9.19
CA GLY A 63 -12.47 -10.76 -9.99
C GLY A 63 -12.47 -9.43 -9.22
N ALA A 64 -11.86 -9.37 -8.03
CA ALA A 64 -11.81 -8.15 -7.24
C ALA A 64 -10.63 -7.27 -7.66
N GLU A 65 -10.87 -5.95 -7.70
CA GLU A 65 -9.80 -4.98 -7.90
C GLU A 65 -8.87 -4.93 -6.67
N THR A 66 -7.56 -4.99 -6.92
CA THR A 66 -6.55 -5.06 -5.86
C THR A 66 -6.16 -3.70 -5.29
N GLY A 67 -6.53 -2.61 -5.96
CA GLY A 67 -6.19 -1.24 -5.56
C GLY A 67 -4.71 -0.86 -5.72
N PRO A 68 -4.33 0.32 -5.21
CA PRO A 68 -2.95 0.77 -5.20
C PRO A 68 -2.09 -0.03 -4.22
N ILE A 69 -0.92 -0.49 -4.69
CA ILE A 69 0.01 -1.32 -3.91
C ILE A 69 1.42 -0.74 -4.00
N ILE A 70 2.01 -0.42 -2.86
CA ILE A 70 3.37 0.09 -2.73
C ILE A 70 4.31 -1.06 -2.34
N SER A 71 5.43 -1.20 -3.03
CA SER A 71 6.57 -2.03 -2.59
C SER A 71 7.55 -1.18 -1.80
N HIS A 72 7.98 -1.71 -0.66
CA HIS A 72 9.04 -1.19 0.19
C HIS A 72 10.28 -2.08 0.02
N LEU A 73 11.08 -1.81 -1.01
CA LEU A 73 12.20 -2.68 -1.41
C LEU A 73 13.22 -2.90 -0.29
N ARG A 74 13.51 -1.87 0.52
CA ARG A 74 14.45 -1.99 1.66
C ARG A 74 14.03 -3.03 2.71
N SER A 75 12.73 -3.15 2.99
CA SER A 75 12.20 -4.05 4.03
C SER A 75 11.56 -5.31 3.45
N ASN A 76 11.55 -5.47 2.12
CA ASN A 76 10.84 -6.53 1.43
C ASN A 76 9.36 -6.66 1.86
N ARG A 77 8.67 -5.52 1.99
CA ARG A 77 7.26 -5.43 2.40
C ARG A 77 6.43 -4.75 1.34
N TRP A 78 5.15 -5.09 1.26
CA TRP A 78 4.17 -4.39 0.43
C TRP A 78 3.11 -3.74 1.31
N SER A 79 2.60 -2.58 0.88
CA SER A 79 1.46 -1.89 1.50
C SER A 79 0.32 -1.78 0.50
N TYR A 80 -0.85 -2.27 0.87
CA TYR A 80 -2.10 -2.00 0.17
C TYR A 80 -2.68 -0.70 0.71
N LEU A 81 -3.01 0.25 -0.17
CA LEU A 81 -3.79 1.41 0.22
C LEU A 81 -5.27 1.02 0.23
N VAL A 82 -5.92 1.20 1.38
CA VAL A 82 -7.27 0.70 1.66
C VAL A 82 -8.17 1.81 2.19
N ARG A 83 -9.47 1.56 2.14
CA ARG A 83 -10.44 2.36 2.89
C ARG A 83 -10.23 2.17 4.40
N PRO A 84 -10.53 3.18 5.23
CA PRO A 84 -10.40 3.12 6.68
C PRO A 84 -11.60 2.39 7.31
N ASP A 85 -11.89 1.17 6.86
CA ASP A 85 -13.09 0.40 7.23
C ASP A 85 -12.78 -0.84 8.10
N LEU A 86 -11.59 -0.91 8.71
CA LEU A 86 -11.26 -1.96 9.67
C LEU A 86 -11.84 -1.64 11.06
N PRO A 87 -12.38 -2.63 11.79
CA PRO A 87 -12.85 -2.43 13.15
C PRO A 87 -11.66 -2.15 14.09
N ASP A 88 -11.89 -1.32 15.10
CA ASP A 88 -10.88 -0.97 16.11
C ASP A 88 -10.82 -2.03 17.22
N GLU A 89 -10.41 -3.25 16.84
CA GLU A 89 -10.40 -4.41 17.73
C GLU A 89 -8.97 -4.88 18.00
N THR A 90 -8.56 -4.91 19.27
CA THR A 90 -7.23 -5.39 19.68
C THR A 90 -6.94 -6.81 19.20
N ALA A 91 -7.95 -7.69 19.20
CA ALA A 91 -7.82 -9.07 18.76
C ALA A 91 -7.43 -9.17 17.27
N LEU A 92 -8.04 -8.33 16.41
CA LEU A 92 -7.71 -8.24 14.99
C LEU A 92 -6.25 -7.80 14.80
N PHE A 93 -5.81 -6.73 15.45
CA PHE A 93 -4.45 -6.24 15.30
C PHE A 93 -3.41 -7.22 15.84
N ALA A 94 -3.71 -7.92 16.95
CA ALA A 94 -2.86 -8.98 17.46
C ALA A 94 -2.77 -10.18 16.49
N GLU A 95 -3.86 -10.55 15.84
CA GLU A 95 -3.87 -11.58 14.79
C GLU A 95 -2.97 -11.21 13.61
N LEU A 96 -3.12 -9.98 13.08
CA LEU A 96 -2.31 -9.48 11.97
C LEU A 96 -0.82 -9.42 12.36
N PHE A 97 -0.52 -8.91 13.56
CA PHE A 97 0.84 -8.80 14.05
C PHE A 97 1.56 -10.15 14.11
N ARG A 98 0.87 -11.23 14.52
CA ARG A 98 1.45 -12.59 14.59
C ARG A 98 1.94 -13.12 13.25
N ILE A 99 1.38 -12.64 12.14
CA ILE A 99 1.79 -13.01 10.78
C ILE A 99 2.58 -11.89 10.09
N ASP A 100 3.21 -11.03 10.89
CA ASP A 100 4.03 -9.90 10.46
C ASP A 100 3.24 -8.91 9.57
N VAL A 101 1.95 -8.70 9.85
CA VAL A 101 1.12 -7.68 9.20
C VAL A 101 0.86 -6.53 10.15
N SER A 102 0.96 -5.30 9.65
CA SER A 102 0.67 -4.07 10.39
C SER A 102 -0.27 -3.16 9.62
N VAL A 103 -0.97 -2.28 10.32
CA VAL A 103 -1.89 -1.30 9.73
C VAL A 103 -1.42 0.10 10.09
N VAL A 104 -1.23 0.95 9.09
CA VAL A 104 -1.02 2.40 9.27
C VAL A 104 -2.39 3.06 9.21
N ARG A 105 -2.87 3.49 10.38
CA ARG A 105 -4.17 4.14 10.61
C ARG A 105 -4.03 5.62 10.92
N THR A 106 -5.14 6.28 11.22
CA THR A 106 -5.22 7.69 11.65
C THR A 106 -4.14 8.03 12.68
N GLY A 107 -3.41 9.12 12.41
CA GLY A 107 -2.23 9.56 13.16
C GLY A 107 -0.90 9.06 12.59
N GLY A 108 -0.92 8.07 11.68
CA GLY A 108 0.26 7.60 10.96
C GLY A 108 0.53 8.38 9.67
N THR A 109 1.73 8.18 9.12
CA THR A 109 2.17 8.77 7.84
C THR A 109 2.55 7.68 6.85
N ILE A 110 2.00 7.74 5.64
CA ILE A 110 2.30 6.83 4.55
C ILE A 110 3.17 7.56 3.53
N ALA A 111 4.36 7.03 3.28
CA ALA A 111 5.23 7.56 2.25
C ALA A 111 4.90 6.94 0.88
N LEU A 112 4.65 7.80 -0.10
CA LEU A 112 4.32 7.43 -1.47
C LEU A 112 5.58 7.43 -2.34
N PRO A 113 5.63 6.63 -3.43
CA PRO A 113 6.69 6.73 -4.42
C PRO A 113 6.78 8.14 -5.00
N SER A 114 7.99 8.70 -5.03
CA SER A 114 8.30 10.01 -5.61
C SER A 114 9.18 9.87 -6.85
N PRO A 115 9.09 10.78 -7.85
CA PRO A 115 10.03 10.79 -8.96
C PRO A 115 11.49 11.06 -8.54
N THR A 116 11.73 11.61 -7.34
CA THR A 116 13.09 11.78 -6.78
C THR A 116 13.65 10.51 -6.14
N ASP A 117 12.87 9.44 -6.00
CA ASP A 117 13.31 8.15 -5.47
C ASP A 117 14.33 7.49 -6.40
N ARG A 118 15.63 7.70 -6.15
CA ARG A 118 16.72 7.17 -7.00
C ARG A 118 17.39 5.94 -6.39
N GLY A 119 17.23 4.78 -7.03
CA GLY A 119 18.01 3.57 -6.72
C GLY A 119 17.16 2.33 -6.42
N ALA A 120 17.84 1.20 -6.21
CA ALA A 120 17.19 -0.12 -6.06
C ALA A 120 16.48 -0.36 -4.71
N ARG A 121 16.56 0.58 -3.76
CA ARG A 121 16.03 0.41 -2.39
C ARG A 121 14.81 1.28 -2.07
N PHE A 122 14.38 2.13 -3.01
CA PHE A 122 13.27 3.05 -2.79
C PHE A 122 11.91 2.42 -3.05
N ARG A 123 10.85 3.11 -2.61
CA ARG A 123 9.48 2.62 -2.77
C ARG A 123 9.09 2.68 -4.24
N ARG A 124 8.29 1.71 -4.67
CA ARG A 124 7.76 1.67 -6.05
C ARG A 124 6.31 1.23 -6.03
N TRP A 125 5.56 1.59 -7.05
CA TRP A 125 4.24 1.01 -7.24
C TRP A 125 4.38 -0.41 -7.79
N ILE A 126 3.78 -1.38 -7.10
CA ILE A 126 3.42 -2.68 -7.68
C ILE A 126 2.16 -2.52 -8.54
N GLN A 127 1.22 -1.72 -8.05
CA GLN A 127 0.04 -1.29 -8.78
C GLN A 127 -0.18 0.19 -8.50
N PRO A 128 -0.02 1.08 -9.49
CA PRO A 128 -0.18 2.51 -9.27
C PRO A 128 -1.67 2.87 -9.11
N PRO A 129 -1.99 3.90 -8.32
CA PRO A 129 -3.33 4.47 -8.31
C PRO A 129 -3.61 5.13 -9.67
N ARG A 130 -4.85 5.02 -10.13
CA ARG A 130 -5.33 5.63 -11.39
C ARG A 130 -6.55 6.54 -11.19
N CYS A 131 -7.24 6.36 -10.06
CA CYS A 131 -8.45 7.06 -9.68
C CYS A 131 -8.62 6.97 -8.15
N ALA A 132 -9.77 7.39 -7.64
CA ALA A 132 -10.12 7.34 -6.23
C ALA A 132 -10.46 5.92 -5.69
N PHE A 133 -10.38 4.87 -6.51
CA PHE A 133 -10.74 3.52 -6.07
C PHE A 133 -9.74 2.93 -5.08
N ARG A 134 -10.23 2.48 -3.92
CA ARG A 134 -9.51 1.74 -2.86
C ARG A 134 -10.30 0.48 -2.49
N PRO A 135 -9.65 -0.67 -2.34
CA PRO A 135 -10.29 -1.86 -1.79
C PRO A 135 -10.65 -1.63 -0.31
N SER A 136 -11.64 -2.37 0.16
CA SER A 136 -11.96 -2.49 1.58
C SER A 136 -10.78 -3.08 2.34
N GLY A 137 -10.40 -2.48 3.47
CA GLY A 137 -9.45 -3.07 4.41
C GLY A 137 -9.93 -4.43 4.91
N GLN A 138 -11.23 -4.59 5.17
CA GLN A 138 -11.81 -5.87 5.57
C GLN A 138 -11.62 -6.95 4.49
N ALA A 139 -11.80 -6.60 3.21
CA ALA A 139 -11.58 -7.53 2.09
C ALA A 139 -10.10 -7.93 1.96
N ILE A 140 -9.17 -7.00 2.24
CA ILE A 140 -7.74 -7.30 2.32
C ILE A 140 -7.46 -8.26 3.49
N VAL A 141 -7.99 -8.01 4.69
CA VAL A 141 -7.82 -8.89 5.86
C VAL A 141 -8.40 -10.28 5.60
N ALA A 142 -9.58 -10.39 5.01
CA ALA A 142 -10.17 -11.67 4.62
C ALA A 142 -9.26 -12.44 3.64
N SER A 143 -8.67 -11.74 2.67
CA SER A 143 -7.72 -12.33 1.73
C SER A 143 -6.40 -12.74 2.40
N ILE A 144 -5.91 -11.96 3.36
CA ILE A 144 -4.75 -12.30 4.18
C ILE A 144 -5.01 -13.60 4.93
N ARG A 145 -6.15 -13.73 5.62
CA ARG A 145 -6.54 -14.95 6.35
C ARG A 145 -6.57 -16.17 5.44
N ALA A 146 -7.20 -16.05 4.26
CA ALA A 146 -7.24 -17.13 3.28
C ALA A 146 -5.83 -17.55 2.79
N CYS A 147 -4.94 -16.58 2.58
CA CYS A 147 -3.56 -16.86 2.19
C CYS A 147 -2.73 -17.43 3.35
N ALA A 148 -2.84 -16.89 4.56
CA ALA A 148 -2.07 -17.38 5.71
C ALA A 148 -2.42 -18.85 6.03
N GLY A 149 -3.71 -19.20 6.02
CA GLY A 149 -4.18 -20.58 6.23
C GLY A 149 -3.69 -21.57 5.17
N ALA A 150 -3.59 -21.15 3.91
CA ALA A 150 -3.09 -22.01 2.83
C ALA A 150 -1.59 -22.35 2.94
N HIS A 151 -0.81 -21.64 3.77
CA HIS A 151 0.61 -21.97 3.99
C HIS A 151 0.79 -23.11 5.01
N ALA A 152 -0.13 -23.28 5.96
CA ALA A 152 -0.11 -24.39 6.91
C ALA A 152 -0.40 -25.75 6.25
N GLY A 153 -1.10 -25.77 5.10
CA GLY A 153 -1.45 -27.00 4.39
C GLY A 153 -0.41 -27.52 3.37
N TRP A 154 0.59 -26.71 3.01
CA TRP A 154 1.59 -27.08 1.96
C TRP A 154 2.92 -27.60 2.54
N GLY A 155 3.15 -27.46 3.86
CA GLY A 155 4.36 -27.95 4.53
C GLY A 155 4.31 -29.42 4.97
N GLY A 156 3.16 -30.10 4.85
CA GLY A 156 2.90 -31.39 5.49
C GLY A 156 2.70 -32.59 4.55
N ARG A 157 3.20 -32.55 3.30
CA ARG A 157 3.21 -33.74 2.43
C ARG A 157 4.49 -33.84 1.61
N ARG A 158 5.48 -34.53 2.19
CA ARG A 158 6.42 -35.38 1.46
C ARG A 158 6.64 -36.63 2.31
N SER A 159 5.94 -37.70 1.94
CA SER A 159 6.39 -39.08 2.17
C SER A 159 7.20 -39.49 0.95
#